data_AF-A0A2N8P5I0-F1
#
_entry.id   AF-A0A2N8P5I0-F1
#
_cell.length_a   1.000
_cell.length_b   1.000
_cell.length_c   1.000
_cell.angle_alpha   90.00
_cell.angle_beta   90.00
_cell.angle_gamma   90.00
#
_symmetry.space_group_name_H-M   'P 1'
#
loop_
_entity.id
_entity.type
_entity.pdbx_description
1 polymer ?
#
loop_
_entity_poly.entity_id
_entity_poly.type
_entity_poly.pdbx_seq_one_letter_code
_entity_poly.pdbx_strand_id
1 'polypeptide(L)' 'MEICLAMRAEIAESYSYLWTTECDDWILLQTPRAIAPVIYNRSDRQVLLIDDDEVYAIVVAKMKNAGIQVFDQIPE' A
#
# COMPACT_ATOMS: atom_id res chain seq x y z
N MET A 1 6.36 11.38 -21.80
CA MET A 1 5.67 10.28 -21.09
C MET A 1 6.45 9.83 -19.86
N GLU A 2 7.78 9.76 -19.90
CA GLU A 2 8.62 9.37 -18.75
C GLU A 2 8.59 10.34 -17.55
N ILE A 3 8.35 11.64 -17.79
CA ILE A 3 8.32 12.66 -16.73
C ILE A 3 7.15 12.46 -15.75
N CYS A 4 5.98 12.05 -16.23
CA CYS A 4 4.81 11.84 -15.37
C CYS A 4 4.96 10.63 -14.44
N LEU A 5 5.64 9.57 -14.91
CA LEU A 5 5.88 8.38 -14.11
C LEU A 5 6.91 8.64 -13.00
N ALA A 6 7.99 9.37 -13.31
CA ALA A 6 9.00 9.75 -12.32
C ALA A 6 8.40 10.61 -11.19
N MET A 7 7.54 11.57 -11.53
CA MET A 7 6.85 12.40 -10.54
C MET A 7 5.95 11.58 -9.61
N ARG A 8 5.27 10.56 -10.14
CA ARG A 8 4.43 9.66 -9.31
C ARG A 8 5.23 8.73 -8.43
N ALA A 9 6.41 8.30 -8.88
CA ALA A 9 7.34 7.54 -8.04
C ALA A 9 7.81 8.39 -6.85
N GLU A 10 8.10 9.68 -7.06
CA GLU A 10 8.44 10.62 -5.99
C GLU A 10 7.27 10.83 -5.02
N ILE A 11 6.04 11.02 -5.53
CA ILE A 11 4.84 11.08 -4.67
C ILE A 11 4.68 9.78 -3.87
N ALA A 12 4.91 8.62 -4.49
CA ALA A 12 4.83 7.34 -3.79
C ALA A 12 5.81 7.29 -2.62
N GLU A 13 7.03 7.86 -2.72
CA GLU A 13 7.98 7.90 -1.59
C GLU A 13 7.43 8.61 -0.35
N SER A 14 6.45 9.52 -0.46
CA SER A 14 5.78 10.10 0.72
C SER A 14 5.05 9.06 1.58
N TYR A 15 4.81 7.87 1.03
CA TYR A 15 4.22 6.71 1.69
C TYR A 15 5.24 5.65 2.14
N SER A 16 6.54 5.98 2.15
CA SER A 16 7.60 5.00 2.45
C SER A 16 7.48 4.30 3.80
N TYR A 17 6.81 4.93 4.75
CA TYR A 17 6.50 4.36 6.06
C TYR A 17 5.66 3.07 5.97
N LEU A 18 5.01 2.77 4.84
CA LEU A 18 4.20 1.56 4.63
C LEU A 18 5.02 0.29 4.35
N TRP A 19 6.27 0.41 3.92
CA TRP A 19 7.13 -0.72 3.54
C TRP A 19 8.53 -0.65 4.16
N THR A 20 8.71 0.23 5.13
CA THR A 20 9.93 0.35 5.94
C THR A 20 9.63 -0.07 7.37
N THR A 21 10.67 -0.28 8.18
CA THR A 21 10.56 -0.75 9.58
C THR A 21 9.98 0.30 10.54
N GLU A 22 9.47 1.41 10.02
CA GLU A 22 8.95 2.52 10.84
C GLU A 22 7.48 2.32 11.23
N CYS A 23 6.78 1.34 10.66
CA CYS A 23 5.35 1.16 10.91
C CYS A 23 4.88 -0.30 10.71
N ASP A 24 5.01 -1.11 11.76
CA ASP A 24 4.86 -2.58 11.75
C ASP A 24 3.43 -3.11 11.51
N ASP A 25 2.44 -2.24 11.42
CA ASP A 25 1.02 -2.64 11.42
C ASP A 25 0.25 -2.38 10.13
N TRP A 26 0.94 -1.90 9.09
CA TRP A 26 0.34 -1.79 7.76
C TRP A 26 0.39 -3.12 7.03
N ILE A 27 -0.77 -3.58 6.57
CA ILE A 27 -0.93 -4.80 5.80
C ILE A 27 -1.66 -4.52 4.50
N LEU A 28 -1.58 -5.47 3.58
CA LEU A 28 -2.45 -5.53 2.41
C LEU A 28 -3.59 -6.49 2.70
N LEU A 29 -4.83 -6.02 2.62
CA LEU A 29 -6.03 -6.82 2.85
C LEU A 29 -6.76 -7.06 1.52
N GLN A 30 -6.78 -8.30 1.05
CA GLN A 30 -7.57 -8.70 -0.11
C GLN A 30 -9.00 -9.01 0.33
N THR A 31 -9.96 -8.16 -0.06
CA THR A 31 -11.38 -8.44 0.20
C THR A 31 -12.00 -9.19 -0.98
N PRO A 32 -13.04 -10.02 -0.77
CA PRO A 32 -13.67 -10.80 -1.85
C PRO A 32 -14.28 -9.97 -2.99
N ARG A 33 -14.53 -8.68 -2.75
CA ARG A 33 -15.16 -7.77 -3.72
C ARG A 33 -14.20 -6.76 -4.33
N ALA A 34 -12.99 -6.63 -3.80
CA ALA A 34 -12.01 -5.68 -4.31
C ALA A 34 -11.15 -6.31 -5.40
N ILE A 35 -10.95 -5.58 -6.49
CA ILE A 35 -10.08 -6.00 -7.61
C ILE A 35 -8.60 -5.98 -7.18
N ALA A 36 -8.25 -5.12 -6.22
CA ALA A 36 -6.90 -5.00 -5.67
C ALA A 36 -6.94 -4.95 -4.14
N PRO A 37 -5.84 -5.31 -3.45
CA PRO A 37 -5.79 -5.33 -1.99
C PRO A 37 -5.88 -3.92 -1.38
N VAL A 38 -6.64 -3.74 -0.31
CA VAL A 38 -6.68 -2.45 0.39
C VAL A 38 -5.49 -2.30 1.34
N ILE A 39 -4.96 -1.09 1.49
CA ILE A 39 -3.92 -0.78 2.47
C ILE A 39 -4.61 -0.55 3.81
N TYR A 40 -4.32 -1.39 4.80
CA TYR A 40 -5.01 -1.40 6.08
C TYR A 40 -4.02 -1.32 7.24
N ASN A 41 -4.28 -0.42 8.19
CA ASN A 41 -3.55 -0.34 9.45
C ASN A 41 -4.29 -1.17 10.52
N ARG A 42 -3.60 -2.16 11.10
CA ARG A 42 -4.18 -3.05 12.11
C ARG A 42 -4.39 -2.38 13.47
N SER A 43 -3.47 -1.51 13.90
CA SER A 43 -3.52 -0.87 15.22
C SER A 43 -4.71 0.09 15.33
N ASP A 44 -4.86 0.96 14.33
CA ASP A 44 -5.87 2.04 14.34
C ASP A 44 -7.15 1.65 13.59
N ARG A 45 -7.16 0.48 12.94
CA ARG A 45 -8.26 -0.06 12.13
C ARG A 45 -8.70 0.88 11.01
N GLN A 46 -7.74 1.54 10.38
CA GLN A 46 -7.98 2.50 9.30
C GLN A 46 -7.56 1.94 7.94
N VAL A 47 -8.27 2.38 6.90
CA VAL A 47 -7.92 2.11 5.50
C VAL A 47 -7.27 3.36 4.94
N LEU A 48 -6.13 3.20 4.27
CA LEU A 48 -5.52 4.27 3.49
C LEU A 48 -6.05 4.22 2.05
N LEU A 49 -6.66 5.31 1.60
CA LEU A 49 -7.08 5.50 0.22
C LEU A 49 -6.03 6.35 -0.51
N ILE A 50 -5.59 5.87 -1.68
CA ILE A 50 -4.75 6.62 -2.60
C ILE A 50 -5.55 6.73 -3.91
N ASP A 51 -5.99 7.94 -4.23
CA ASP A 51 -6.89 8.19 -5.38
C ASP A 51 -6.20 8.10 -6.75
N ASP A 52 -4.88 8.27 -6.79
CA ASP A 52 -4.10 8.10 -8.03
C ASP A 52 -3.72 6.63 -8.20
N ASP A 53 -4.35 5.97 -9.18
CA ASP A 53 -4.16 4.55 -9.47
C ASP A 53 -2.70 4.16 -9.74
N GLU A 54 -1.91 5.04 -10.37
CA GLU A 54 -0.50 4.77 -10.66
C GLU A 54 0.35 4.86 -9.38
N VAL A 55 0.10 5.88 -8.53
CA VAL A 55 0.78 6.00 -7.23
C VAL A 55 0.43 4.80 -6.36
N TYR A 56 -0.85 4.43 -6.30
CA TYR A 56 -1.32 3.26 -5.57
C TYR A 56 -0.62 1.98 -6.03
N ALA A 57 -0.53 1.76 -7.35
CA ALA A 57 0.13 0.58 -7.90
C ALA A 57 1.62 0.51 -7.50
N ILE A 58 2.32 1.64 -7.51
CA ILE A 58 3.73 1.74 -7.08
C ILE A 58 3.85 1.40 -5.59
N VAL A 59 3.00 1.98 -4.73
CA VAL A 59 3.01 1.74 -3.28
C VAL A 59 2.78 0.27 -2.96
N VAL A 60 1.74 -0.36 -3.53
CA VAL A 60 1.44 -1.77 -3.30
C VAL A 60 2.58 -2.68 -3.78
N ALA A 61 3.20 -2.36 -4.92
CA ALA A 61 4.36 -3.10 -5.41
C ALA A 61 5.54 -3.01 -4.43
N LYS A 62 5.81 -1.82 -3.88
CA LYS A 62 6.88 -1.65 -2.86
C LYS A 62 6.59 -2.40 -1.57
N MET A 63 5.35 -2.36 -1.06
CA MET A 63 4.94 -3.15 0.11
C MET A 63 5.18 -4.64 -0.10
N LYS A 64 4.75 -5.19 -1.25
CA LYS A 64 4.98 -6.59 -1.60
C LYS A 64 6.48 -6.93 -1.70
N ASN A 65 7.27 -6.05 -2.32
CA ASN A 65 8.72 -6.24 -2.46
C ASN A 65 9.47 -6.17 -1.12
N ALA A 66 8.94 -5.42 -0.15
CA ALA A 66 9.45 -5.40 1.22
C ALA A 66 9.02 -6.62 2.05
N GLY A 67 8.22 -7.53 1.49
CA GLY A 67 7.75 -8.74 2.15
C GLY A 67 6.46 -8.58 2.96
N ILE A 68 5.76 -7.44 2.82
CA ILE A 68 4.45 -7.25 3.46
C ILE A 68 3.46 -8.23 2.83
N GLN A 69 2.85 -9.05 3.68
CA GLN A 69 1.92 -10.09 3.26
C GLN A 69 0.56 -9.51 2.88
N VAL A 70 -0.11 -10.22 1.96
CA VAL A 70 -1.51 -9.99 1.63
C VAL A 70 -2.34 -10.97 2.45
N PHE A 71 -3.32 -10.46 3.18
CA PHE A 71 -4.23 -11.24 4.00
C PHE A 71 -5.63 -11.23 3.38
N ASP A 72 -6.33 -12.35 3.41
CA ASP A 72 -7.72 -12.43 2.95
C ASP A 72 -8.74 -12.01 4.03
N GLN A 73 -8.26 -11.89 5.27
CA GLN A 73 -9.04 -11.51 6.45
C GLN A 73 -8.18 -10.63 7.36
N ILE A 74 -8.84 -9.80 8.19
CA ILE A 74 -8.12 -9.01 9.19
C ILE A 74 -7.59 -10.00 10.25
N PRO A 75 -6.26 -10.08 10.45
CA PRO A 75 -5.69 -10.96 11.47
C PRO A 75 -6.06 -10.47 12.88
N GLU A 76 -6.25 -11.42 13.80
CA GLU A 76 -6.50 -11.16 15.23
C GLU A 76 -5.29 -10.53 15.94
#